data_AF-A0A519T3U1-F1
#
_entry.id   AF-A0A519T3U1-F1
#
_cell.length_a   1.000
_cell.length_b   1.000
_cell.length_c   1.000
_cell.angle_alpha   90.00
_cell.angle_beta   90.00
_cell.angle_gamma   90.00
#
_symmetry.space_group_name_H-M   'P 1'
#
loop_
_entity.id
_entity.type
_entity.pdbx_description
1 polymer ?
#
loop_
_entity_poly.entity_id
_entity_poly.type
_entity_poly.pdbx_seq_one_letter_code
_entity_poly.pdbx_strand_id
1 'polypeptide(L)'
;MTTSFAVSPAAASPYAAVFIDFENVYYFLKNHYIDPQDPHDYALDLVRALRDTLKREQGLDSLVLYAYADFDKLPSGPQGPLYLMGVDTRNVLGTDHKNAADMQLCIDALEVLYTRPDIGTFVLVAGDRDYIPVLQHLRR
;
A
#
# COMPACT_ATOMS: atom_id res chain seq x y z
N MET A 1 48.88 -13.41 6.94
CA MET A 1 48.05 -12.99 5.79
C MET A 1 46.61 -12.92 6.24
N THR A 2 46.11 -11.73 6.55
CA THR A 2 44.70 -11.49 6.89
C THR A 2 43.97 -11.09 5.63
N THR A 3 43.21 -12.00 5.04
CA THR A 3 42.30 -11.71 3.92
C THR A 3 41.06 -11.00 4.47
N SER A 4 40.99 -9.69 4.25
CA SER A 4 39.77 -8.91 4.43
C SER A 4 38.83 -9.20 3.25
N PHE A 5 37.67 -9.79 3.52
CA PHE A 5 36.59 -9.87 2.54
C PHE A 5 35.85 -8.53 2.57
N ALA A 6 36.06 -7.71 1.55
CA ALA A 6 35.19 -6.56 1.30
C ALA A 6 33.80 -7.09 0.94
N VAL A 7 32.83 -6.86 1.82
CA VAL A 7 31.41 -7.08 1.52
C VAL A 7 31.02 -6.02 0.50
N SER A 8 30.78 -6.42 -0.76
CA SER A 8 30.15 -5.55 -1.75
C SER A 8 28.81 -5.06 -1.19
N PRO A 9 28.43 -3.78 -1.36
CA PRO A 9 27.11 -3.33 -0.95
C PRO A 9 26.08 -4.20 -1.68
N ALA A 10 25.20 -4.85 -0.92
CA ALA A 10 24.09 -5.60 -1.48
C ALA A 10 23.32 -4.65 -2.42
N ALA A 11 23.07 -5.08 -3.66
CA ALA A 11 22.23 -4.30 -4.56
C ALA A 11 20.90 -4.01 -3.87
N ALA A 12 20.43 -2.76 -3.96
CA ALA A 12 19.12 -2.40 -3.43
C ALA A 12 18.07 -3.35 -3.99
N SER A 13 17.22 -3.91 -3.13
CA SER A 13 16.22 -4.86 -3.58
C SER A 13 15.31 -4.22 -4.64
N PRO A 14 15.03 -4.92 -5.74
CA PRO A 14 14.15 -4.43 -6.79
C PRO A 14 12.67 -4.61 -6.44
N TYR A 15 12.32 -5.01 -5.22
CA TYR A 15 10.96 -5.37 -4.84
C TYR A 15 10.34 -4.38 -3.86
N ALA A 16 9.08 -4.05 -4.12
CA ALA A 16 8.28 -3.17 -3.30
C ALA A 16 7.07 -3.88 -2.68
N ALA A 17 6.68 -3.42 -1.50
CA ALA A 17 5.40 -3.71 -0.88
C ALA A 17 4.56 -2.43 -0.81
N VAL A 18 3.33 -2.50 -1.33
CA VAL A 18 2.40 -1.39 -1.46
C VAL A 18 1.19 -1.64 -0.55
N PHE A 19 0.90 -0.69 0.32
CA PHE A 19 -0.19 -0.75 1.29
C PHE A 19 -1.10 0.44 1.08
N ILE A 20 -2.35 0.20 0.72
CA ILE A 20 -3.30 1.23 0.29
C ILE A 20 -4.42 1.32 1.31
N ASP A 21 -4.49 2.45 2.00
CA ASP A 21 -5.66 2.83 2.78
C ASP A 21 -6.76 3.28 1.81
N PHE A 22 -7.44 2.29 1.22
CA PHE A 22 -8.36 2.49 0.11
C PHE A 22 -9.60 3.25 0.59
N GLU A 23 -10.03 3.02 1.83
CA GLU A 23 -11.11 3.77 2.46
C GLU A 23 -10.77 5.27 2.57
N ASN A 24 -9.58 5.60 3.09
CA ASN A 24 -9.15 7.00 3.22
C ASN A 24 -9.01 7.69 1.85
N VAL A 25 -8.38 7.01 0.88
CA VAL A 25 -8.25 7.52 -0.50
C VAL A 25 -9.62 7.77 -1.11
N TYR A 26 -10.55 6.81 -1.00
CA TYR A 26 -11.90 6.92 -1.54
C TYR A 26 -12.66 8.12 -0.95
N TYR A 27 -12.70 8.24 0.38
CA TYR A 27 -13.43 9.33 1.03
C TYR A 27 -12.77 10.69 0.81
N PHE A 28 -11.44 10.74 0.72
CA PHE A 28 -10.73 11.96 0.35
C PHE A 28 -11.19 12.46 -1.03
N LEU A 29 -11.22 11.57 -2.04
CA LEU A 29 -11.66 11.89 -3.39
C LEU A 29 -13.15 12.28 -3.42
N LYS A 30 -14.01 11.50 -2.76
CA LYS A 30 -15.44 11.77 -2.67
C LYS A 30 -15.77 13.13 -2.05
N ASN A 31 -15.01 13.56 -1.04
CA ASN A 31 -15.28 14.80 -0.32
C ASN A 31 -14.65 16.03 -0.98
N HIS A 32 -13.55 15.88 -1.74
CA HIS A 32 -12.83 17.00 -2.36
C HIS A 32 -13.27 17.28 -3.81
N TYR A 33 -13.87 16.33 -4.51
CA TYR A 33 -14.35 16.51 -5.87
C TYR A 33 -15.88 16.51 -5.91
N ILE A 34 -16.47 17.59 -6.44
CA ILE A 34 -17.93 17.86 -6.40
C ILE A 34 -18.71 16.97 -7.38
N ASP A 35 -18.05 16.43 -8.41
CA ASP A 35 -18.67 15.56 -9.43
C ASP A 35 -17.63 14.72 -10.20
N PRO A 36 -16.90 13.80 -9.55
CA PRO A 36 -16.18 12.78 -10.29
C PRO A 36 -17.20 11.81 -10.90
N GLN A 37 -17.05 11.54 -12.19
CA GLN A 37 -17.51 10.29 -12.80
C GLN A 37 -16.87 9.16 -11.96
N ASP A 38 -17.62 8.64 -11.00
CA ASP A 38 -17.27 7.62 -9.99
C ASP A 38 -15.90 7.79 -9.24
N PRO A 39 -15.87 8.20 -7.94
CA PRO A 39 -14.65 8.20 -7.14
C PRO A 39 -13.88 6.86 -7.10
N HIS A 40 -14.57 5.74 -7.37
CA HIS A 40 -13.91 4.43 -7.52
C HIS A 40 -12.95 4.41 -8.70
N ASP A 41 -13.33 4.96 -9.85
CA ASP A 41 -12.51 4.94 -11.05
C ASP A 41 -11.21 5.73 -10.83
N TYR A 42 -11.30 6.88 -10.16
CA TYR A 42 -10.12 7.66 -9.78
C TYR A 42 -9.22 6.94 -8.79
N ALA A 43 -9.79 6.27 -7.78
CA ALA A 43 -9.00 5.47 -6.84
C ALA A 43 -8.28 4.32 -7.57
N LEU A 44 -8.97 3.63 -8.47
CA LEU A 44 -8.41 2.54 -9.27
C LEU A 44 -7.32 3.04 -10.23
N ASP A 45 -7.54 4.17 -10.88
CA ASP A 45 -6.56 4.79 -11.76
C ASP A 45 -5.33 5.26 -10.99
N LEU A 46 -5.49 5.76 -9.77
CA LEU A 46 -4.37 6.11 -8.89
C LEU A 46 -3.54 4.87 -8.52
N VAL A 47 -4.18 3.76 -8.16
CA VAL A 47 -3.47 2.50 -7.86
C VAL A 47 -2.75 1.98 -9.10
N ARG A 48 -3.36 2.07 -10.29
CA ARG A 48 -2.75 1.65 -11.56
C ARG A 48 -1.54 2.52 -11.89
N ALA A 49 -1.69 3.83 -11.82
CA ALA A 49 -0.64 4.80 -12.09
C ALA A 49 0.54 4.60 -11.13
N LEU A 50 0.28 4.42 -9.83
CA LEU A 50 1.33 4.14 -8.84
C LEU A 50 2.13 2.90 -9.20
N ARG A 51 1.47 1.77 -9.48
CA ARG A 51 2.14 0.52 -9.84
C ARG A 51 2.98 0.69 -11.10
N ASP A 52 2.43 1.35 -12.12
CA ASP A 52 3.12 1.57 -13.39
C ASP A 52 4.32 2.52 -13.24
N THR A 53 4.24 3.54 -12.38
CA THR A 53 5.36 4.44 -12.05
C THR A 53 6.43 3.72 -11.25
N LEU A 54 6.08 2.93 -10.23
CA LEU A 54 7.03 2.11 -9.48
C LEU A 54 7.82 1.18 -10.42
N LYS A 55 7.13 0.51 -11.35
CA LYS A 55 7.80 -0.38 -12.30
C LYS A 55 8.64 0.36 -13.34
N ARG A 56 8.09 1.37 -14.01
CA ARG A 56 8.75 2.00 -15.17
C ARG A 56 9.81 3.01 -14.79
N GLU A 57 9.57 3.78 -13.74
CA GLU A 57 10.45 4.90 -13.36
C GLU A 57 11.42 4.50 -12.26
N GLN A 58 10.99 3.65 -11.31
CA GLN A 58 11.83 3.23 -10.18
C GLN A 58 12.43 1.82 -10.36
N GLY A 59 12.02 1.09 -11.40
CA GLY A 59 12.47 -0.29 -11.62
C GLY A 59 12.01 -1.29 -10.56
N LEU A 60 10.98 -0.93 -9.77
CA LEU A 60 10.49 -1.71 -8.64
C LEU A 60 9.33 -2.62 -9.04
N ASP A 61 9.51 -3.93 -8.84
CA ASP A 61 8.46 -4.92 -8.95
C ASP A 61 7.64 -4.97 -7.65
N SER A 62 6.36 -4.62 -7.73
CA SER A 62 5.45 -4.67 -6.58
C SER A 62 5.04 -6.13 -6.35
N LEU A 63 5.62 -6.80 -5.35
CA LEU A 63 5.33 -8.21 -5.03
C LEU A 63 4.25 -8.37 -3.96
N VAL A 64 4.02 -7.32 -3.18
CA VAL A 64 2.96 -7.25 -2.17
C VAL A 64 2.15 -6.00 -2.50
N LEU A 65 0.86 -6.14 -2.78
CA LEU A 65 -0.05 -5.02 -2.99
C LEU A 65 -1.33 -5.30 -2.23
N TYR A 66 -1.56 -4.57 -1.13
CA TYR A 66 -2.73 -4.74 -0.28
C TYR A 66 -3.58 -3.47 -0.28
N ALA A 67 -4.90 -3.63 -0.36
CA ALA A 67 -5.86 -2.55 -0.21
C ALA A 67 -6.81 -2.82 0.95
N TYR A 68 -6.93 -1.88 1.87
CA TYR A 68 -7.69 -1.99 3.12
C TYR A 68 -8.92 -1.08 3.07
N ALA A 69 -10.09 -1.68 3.32
CA ALA A 69 -11.35 -0.95 3.48
C ALA A 69 -12.42 -1.87 4.10
N ASP A 70 -13.50 -1.27 4.57
CA ASP A 70 -14.79 -1.93 4.69
C ASP A 70 -15.44 -1.96 3.29
N PHE A 71 -15.08 -2.95 2.48
CA PHE A 71 -15.51 -3.04 1.09
C PHE A 71 -17.02 -3.26 0.95
N ASP A 72 -17.67 -3.77 2.00
CA ASP A 72 -19.12 -3.96 2.05
C ASP A 72 -19.87 -2.62 2.16
N LYS A 73 -19.20 -1.54 2.60
CA LYS A 73 -19.77 -0.18 2.68
C LYS A 73 -19.42 0.71 1.50
N LEU A 74 -18.44 0.31 0.69
CA LEU A 74 -18.07 1.05 -0.50
C LEU A 74 -19.08 0.76 -1.62
N PRO A 75 -19.60 1.78 -2.32
CA PRO A 75 -20.45 1.53 -3.48
C PRO A 75 -19.67 0.84 -4.61
N SER A 76 -20.37 0.33 -5.62
CA SER A 76 -19.78 -0.18 -6.88
C SER A 76 -18.85 -1.41 -6.80
N GLY A 77 -18.35 -1.82 -5.64
CA GLY A 77 -17.52 -3.02 -5.44
C GLY A 77 -16.17 -2.99 -6.17
N PRO A 78 -15.16 -2.23 -5.68
CA PRO A 78 -13.87 -2.06 -6.36
C PRO A 78 -12.98 -3.32 -6.34
N GLN A 79 -13.38 -4.39 -5.64
CA GLN A 79 -12.57 -5.58 -5.41
C GLN A 79 -12.23 -6.34 -6.70
N GLY A 80 -13.17 -6.43 -7.66
CA GLY A 80 -12.93 -7.11 -8.95
C GLY A 80 -11.81 -6.44 -9.76
N PRO A 81 -11.89 -5.14 -10.05
CA PRO A 81 -10.82 -4.38 -10.68
C PRO A 81 -9.48 -4.43 -9.92
N LEU A 82 -9.50 -4.33 -8.59
CA LEU A 82 -8.30 -4.45 -7.76
C LEU A 82 -7.62 -5.82 -7.91
N TYR A 83 -8.41 -6.91 -7.90
CA TYR A 83 -7.91 -8.26 -8.12
C TYR A 83 -7.23 -8.41 -9.49
N LEU A 84 -7.85 -7.88 -10.56
CA LEU A 84 -7.26 -7.89 -11.90
C LEU A 84 -5.93 -7.11 -11.98
N MET A 85 -5.70 -6.19 -11.04
CA MET A 85 -4.46 -5.44 -10.92
C MET A 85 -3.41 -6.12 -10.03
N GLY A 86 -3.72 -7.29 -9.45
CA GLY A 86 -2.85 -8.01 -8.53
C GLY A 86 -2.86 -7.43 -7.11
N VAL A 87 -3.92 -6.70 -6.74
CA VAL A 87 -4.08 -6.13 -5.41
C VAL A 87 -4.97 -7.05 -4.58
N ASP A 88 -4.44 -7.56 -3.47
CA ASP A 88 -5.23 -8.34 -2.53
C ASP A 88 -6.03 -7.39 -1.63
N THR A 89 -7.36 -7.55 -1.63
CA THR A 89 -8.26 -6.76 -0.79
C THR A 89 -8.33 -7.35 0.61
N ARG A 90 -8.04 -6.53 1.62
CA ARG A 90 -8.19 -6.85 3.05
C ARG A 90 -9.48 -6.21 3.53
N ASN A 91 -10.56 -7.00 3.62
CA ASN A 91 -11.83 -6.50 4.14
C ASN A 91 -11.73 -6.34 5.66
N VAL A 92 -11.92 -5.12 6.14
CA VAL A 92 -11.80 -4.78 7.55
C VAL A 92 -13.12 -4.19 8.00
N LEU A 93 -13.81 -4.89 8.90
CA LEU A 93 -15.14 -4.47 9.34
C LEU A 93 -15.05 -3.12 10.05
N GLY A 94 -15.68 -2.11 9.46
CA GLY A 94 -15.85 -0.81 10.10
C GLY A 94 -16.89 -0.95 11.20
N THR A 95 -16.45 -1.05 12.45
CA THR A 95 -17.33 -0.74 13.59
C THR A 95 -17.33 0.77 13.82
N ASP A 96 -18.06 1.29 14.81
CA ASP A 96 -18.00 2.73 15.17
C ASP A 96 -16.57 3.23 15.50
N HIS A 97 -15.60 2.32 15.61
CA HIS A 97 -14.17 2.59 15.74
C HIS A 97 -13.51 2.73 14.37
N LYS A 98 -13.19 3.98 14.02
CA LYS A 98 -12.68 4.45 12.72
C LYS A 98 -11.27 4.01 12.30
N ASN A 99 -10.63 3.05 13.00
CA ASN A 99 -9.20 2.80 12.86
C ASN A 99 -8.84 1.33 12.57
N ALA A 100 -9.82 0.47 12.28
CA ALA A 100 -9.56 -0.96 12.07
C ALA A 100 -8.69 -1.21 10.83
N ALA A 101 -8.96 -0.51 9.73
CA ALA A 101 -8.18 -0.60 8.50
C ALA A 101 -6.73 -0.15 8.73
N ASP A 102 -6.53 1.00 9.38
CA ASP A 102 -5.19 1.54 9.67
C ASP A 102 -4.37 0.58 10.54
N MET A 103 -5.00 -0.01 11.57
CA MET A 103 -4.34 -0.98 12.44
C MET A 103 -3.93 -2.24 11.67
N GLN A 104 -4.84 -2.81 10.85
CA GLN A 104 -4.52 -3.99 10.06
C GLN A 104 -3.41 -3.69 9.05
N LEU A 105 -3.46 -2.54 8.39
CA LEU A 105 -2.42 -2.08 7.47
C LEU A 105 -1.06 -2.01 8.17
N CYS A 106 -0.99 -1.39 9.35
CA CYS A 106 0.25 -1.30 10.11
C CYS A 106 0.78 -2.68 10.51
N ILE A 107 -0.08 -3.59 10.94
CA ILE A 107 0.30 -4.96 11.31
C ILE A 107 0.87 -5.70 10.11
N ASP A 108 0.17 -5.69 8.97
CA ASP A 108 0.61 -6.37 7.75
C ASP A 108 1.93 -5.76 7.21
N ALA A 109 2.11 -4.44 7.32
CA ALA A 109 3.36 -3.78 6.93
C ALA A 109 4.54 -4.24 7.81
N LEU A 110 4.34 -4.34 9.12
CA LEU A 110 5.35 -4.86 10.04
C LEU A 110 5.60 -6.36 9.83
N GLU A 111 4.57 -7.15 9.57
CA GLU A 111 4.73 -8.56 9.23
C GLU A 111 5.59 -8.73 7.98
N VAL A 112 5.32 -7.95 6.92
CA VAL A 112 6.14 -7.97 5.69
C VAL A 112 7.58 -7.54 5.99
N LEU A 113 7.80 -6.50 6.80
CA LEU A 113 9.15 -6.09 7.23
C LEU A 113 9.94 -7.25 7.85
N TYR A 114 9.30 -8.06 8.70
CA TYR A 114 9.98 -9.13 9.42
C TYR A 114 10.04 -10.46 8.68
N THR A 115 9.14 -10.70 7.72
CA THR A 115 9.02 -12.00 7.03
C THR A 115 9.52 -11.98 5.58
N ARG A 116 9.68 -10.79 4.97
CA ARG A 116 10.05 -10.62 3.56
C ARG A 116 11.32 -9.77 3.42
N PRO A 117 12.51 -10.34 3.72
CA PRO A 117 13.78 -9.63 3.57
C PRO A 117 14.13 -9.31 2.12
N ASP A 118 13.42 -9.90 1.16
CA ASP A 118 13.50 -9.58 -0.26
C ASP A 118 12.80 -8.27 -0.61
N ILE A 119 11.95 -7.69 0.23
CA ILE A 119 11.33 -6.38 -0.01
C ILE A 119 12.25 -5.26 0.49
N GLY A 120 12.69 -4.38 -0.41
CA GLY A 120 13.54 -3.23 -0.07
C GLY A 120 12.80 -1.90 0.02
N THR A 121 11.60 -1.82 -0.54
CA THR A 121 10.83 -0.57 -0.60
C THR A 121 9.43 -0.76 -0.05
N PHE A 122 9.03 0.07 0.91
CA PHE A 122 7.67 0.12 1.44
C PHE A 122 6.98 1.39 0.94
N VAL A 123 5.80 1.22 0.37
CA VAL A 123 4.96 2.30 -0.17
C VAL A 123 3.64 2.28 0.58
N LEU A 124 3.35 3.35 1.31
CA LEU A 124 2.05 3.53 1.96
C LEU A 124 1.28 4.60 1.18
N VAL A 125 0.07 4.27 0.74
CA VAL A 125 -0.86 5.17 0.08
C VAL A 125 -1.93 5.53 1.09
N ALA A 126 -1.70 6.61 1.83
CA ALA A 126 -2.56 7.07 2.90
C ALA A 126 -2.44 8.60 3.06
N GLY A 127 -3.45 9.21 3.69
CA GLY A 127 -3.47 10.65 4.01
C GLY A 127 -3.36 10.97 5.51
N ASP A 128 -3.33 9.96 6.39
CA ASP A 128 -3.35 10.18 7.84
C ASP A 128 -1.95 10.25 8.46
N ARG A 129 -1.77 11.16 9.43
CA ARG A 129 -0.56 11.29 10.24
C ARG A 129 -0.37 10.11 11.20
N ASP A 130 -1.41 9.35 11.47
CA ASP A 130 -1.37 8.19 12.37
C ASP A 130 -0.43 7.08 11.85
N TYR A 131 -0.07 7.11 10.56
CA TYR A 131 0.95 6.23 9.96
C TYR A 131 2.41 6.65 10.23
N ILE A 132 2.67 7.84 10.78
CA ILE A 132 4.05 8.31 11.02
C ILE A 132 4.88 7.32 11.87
N PRO A 133 4.38 6.77 12.98
CA PRO A 133 5.16 5.83 13.80
C PRO A 133 5.56 4.56 13.04
N VAL A 134 4.67 3.98 12.21
CA VAL A 134 5.01 2.79 11.42
C VAL A 134 6.03 3.14 10.34
N LEU A 135 5.91 4.28 9.66
CA LEU A 135 6.89 4.76 8.68
C LEU A 135 8.28 4.96 9.31
N GLN A 136 8.34 5.49 10.53
CA GLN A 136 9.61 5.64 11.25
C GLN A 136 10.22 4.29 11.61
N HIS A 137 9.40 3.29 11.91
CA HIS A 137 9.87 1.95 12.25
C HIS A 137 10.34 1.17 11.02
N LEU A 138 9.62 1.25 9.90
CA LEU A 138 10.00 0.63 8.62
C LEU A 138 11.34 1.13 8.07
N ARG A 139 11.78 2.32 8.48
CA ARG A 139 13.07 2.91 8.07
C ARG A 139 14.27 2.46 8.90
N ARG A 140 14.06 1.74 10.01
CA ARG A 140 15.13 1.29 10.91
C ARG A 140 15.72 -0.02 10.42
#